data_AF-A0A356WZL2-F1
#
_entry.id   AF-A0A356WZL2-F1
#
_cell.length_a   1.000
_cell.length_b   1.000
_cell.length_c   1.000
_cell.angle_alpha   90.00
_cell.angle_beta   90.00
_cell.angle_gamma   90.00
#
_symmetry.space_group_name_H-M   'P 1'
#
loop_
_entity.id
_entity.type
_entity.pdbx_description
1 polymer ?
#
loop_
_entity_poly.entity_id
_entity_poly.type
_entity_poly.pdbx_seq_one_letter_code
_entity_poly.pdbx_strand_id
1 'polypeptide(L)'
;MNKYFLLVALLFVFGCSSEEDTGLKFTEKGRDVPAFNADSAYHFVQQQVDFGPRVPNSEAHRQALNYFEQKFLTYAGSNAVYIQRFEAEGYDESLELANVIAAFNTTAPDR
;
A
#
# COMPACT_ATOMS: atom_id res chain seq x y z
N MET A 1 -19.03 -17.45 -61.35
CA MET A 1 -18.28 -17.40 -60.07
C MET A 1 -19.11 -16.60 -59.07
N ASN A 2 -19.39 -17.23 -57.93
CA ASN A 2 -20.60 -16.95 -57.15
C ASN A 2 -20.47 -15.62 -56.36
N LYS A 3 -21.28 -14.60 -56.69
CA LYS A 3 -21.25 -13.26 -56.05
C LYS A 3 -21.37 -13.31 -54.52
N TYR A 4 -22.00 -14.36 -53.99
CA TYR A 4 -22.15 -14.60 -52.56
C TYR A 4 -20.84 -15.07 -51.88
N PHE A 5 -19.89 -15.61 -52.63
CA PHE A 5 -18.59 -16.06 -52.11
C PHE A 5 -17.72 -14.89 -51.62
N LEU A 6 -17.75 -13.76 -52.34
CA LEU A 6 -17.09 -12.52 -51.94
C LEU A 6 -17.72 -11.89 -50.69
N LEU A 7 -19.04 -12.04 -50.51
CA LEU A 7 -19.79 -11.50 -49.38
C LEU A 7 -19.54 -12.28 -48.09
N VAL A 8 -19.39 -13.61 -48.19
CA VAL A 8 -19.01 -14.48 -47.06
C VAL A 8 -17.55 -14.28 -46.66
N ALA A 9 -16.64 -14.06 -47.61
CA ALA A 9 -15.23 -13.79 -47.32
C ALA A 9 -15.02 -12.47 -46.56
N LEU A 10 -15.86 -11.46 -46.80
CA LEU A 10 -15.79 -10.16 -46.10
C LEU A 10 -16.20 -10.23 -44.62
N LEU A 11 -17.08 -11.19 -44.27
CA LEU A 11 -17.57 -11.40 -42.90
C LEU A 11 -16.52 -12.07 -41.99
N PHE A 12 -15.54 -12.77 -42.55
CA PHE A 12 -14.47 -13.43 -41.77
C PHE A 12 -13.35 -12.48 -41.31
N VAL A 13 -13.31 -11.24 -41.79
CA VAL A 13 -12.22 -10.27 -41.49
C VAL A 13 -12.54 -9.35 -40.30
N PHE A 14 -13.79 -9.33 -39.83
CA PHE A 14 -14.24 -8.50 -38.69
C PHE A 14 -14.23 -9.22 -37.33
N GLY A 15 -13.73 -10.45 -37.26
CA GLY A 15 -13.81 -11.32 -36.07
C GLY A 15 -12.71 -11.15 -35.01
N CYS A 16 -11.82 -10.16 -35.12
CA CYS A 16 -10.79 -9.93 -34.11
C CYS A 16 -11.32 -8.99 -33.02
N SER A 17 -11.95 -9.52 -31.98
CA SER A 17 -12.13 -8.78 -30.73
C SER A 17 -10.83 -8.85 -29.94
N SER A 18 -10.08 -7.76 -29.87
CA SER A 18 -8.98 -7.65 -28.92
C SER A 18 -9.56 -7.67 -27.51
N GLU A 19 -9.16 -8.65 -26.69
CA GLU A 19 -9.43 -8.60 -25.25
C GLU A 19 -8.77 -7.33 -24.68
N GLU A 20 -9.57 -6.45 -24.07
CA GLU A 20 -9.02 -5.31 -23.36
C GLU A 20 -8.32 -5.82 -22.10
N ASP A 21 -7.02 -5.55 -22.01
CA ASP A 21 -6.25 -5.72 -20.78
C ASP A 21 -6.85 -4.81 -19.70
N THR A 22 -7.62 -5.41 -18.78
CA THR A 22 -8.22 -4.77 -17.61
C THR A 22 -7.19 -4.46 -16.51
N GLY A 23 -5.91 -4.68 -16.78
CA GLY A 23 -4.83 -4.27 -15.90
C GLY A 23 -4.83 -2.76 -15.66
N LEU A 24 -4.33 -2.35 -14.49
CA LEU A 24 -4.14 -0.95 -14.15
C LEU A 24 -3.21 -0.29 -15.18
N LYS A 25 -3.75 0.62 -16.00
CA LYS A 25 -2.98 1.38 -16.97
C LYS A 25 -2.37 2.61 -16.29
N PHE A 26 -1.11 2.49 -15.88
CA PHE A 26 -0.35 3.63 -15.36
C PHE A 26 0.10 4.51 -16.53
N THR A 27 -0.32 5.78 -16.52
CA THR A 27 0.19 6.79 -17.45
C THR A 27 1.29 7.59 -16.79
N GLU A 28 2.42 7.74 -17.48
CA GLU A 28 3.50 8.59 -17.01
C GLU A 28 3.01 10.05 -16.95
N LYS A 29 3.17 10.70 -15.80
CA LYS A 29 2.70 12.08 -15.57
C LYS A 29 3.82 13.12 -15.67
N GLY A 30 5.00 12.74 -16.15
CA GLY A 30 6.17 13.63 -16.24
C GLY A 30 6.60 14.23 -14.90
N ARG A 31 6.36 13.51 -13.79
CA ARG A 31 6.74 13.92 -12.44
C ARG A 31 8.00 13.18 -12.02
N ASP A 32 8.91 13.87 -11.36
CA ASP A 32 10.07 13.24 -10.74
C ASP A 32 9.61 12.32 -9.61
N VAL A 33 9.87 11.01 -9.78
CA VAL A 33 9.56 9.99 -8.77
C VAL A 33 10.85 9.69 -8.01
N PRO A 34 10.88 9.87 -6.67
CA PRO A 34 12.03 9.49 -5.88
C PRO A 34 12.37 8.00 -6.05
N ALA A 35 13.64 7.68 -6.21
CA ALA A 35 14.09 6.30 -6.28
C ALA A 35 13.86 5.60 -4.93
N PHE A 36 13.30 4.39 -4.97
CA PHE A 36 13.20 3.53 -3.80
C PHE A 36 14.58 3.02 -3.38
N ASN A 37 14.91 3.12 -2.10
CA ASN A 37 16.17 2.65 -1.54
C ASN A 37 15.95 1.30 -0.81
N ALA A 38 16.42 0.21 -1.42
CA ALA A 38 16.24 -1.14 -0.89
C ALA A 38 17.00 -1.37 0.44
N ASP A 39 18.20 -0.82 0.58
CA ASP A 39 19.01 -0.98 1.80
C ASP A 39 18.33 -0.32 3.02
N SER A 40 17.75 0.86 2.80
CA SER A 40 16.99 1.57 3.83
C SER A 40 15.75 0.77 4.24
N ALA A 41 15.02 0.23 3.27
CA ALA A 41 13.85 -0.61 3.54
C ALA A 41 14.23 -1.87 4.31
N TYR A 42 15.31 -2.55 3.92
CA TYR A 42 15.82 -3.72 4.63
C TYR A 42 16.23 -3.36 6.07
N HIS A 43 16.92 -2.24 6.26
CA HIS A 43 17.30 -1.76 7.59
C HIS A 43 16.06 -1.52 8.48
N PHE A 44 14.99 -0.92 7.96
CA PHE A 44 13.76 -0.74 8.74
C PHE A 44 13.10 -2.06 9.14
N VAL A 45 13.18 -3.10 8.31
CA VAL A 45 12.70 -4.45 8.66
C VAL A 45 13.57 -5.05 9.76
N GLN A 46 14.89 -4.95 9.63
CA GLN A 46 15.84 -5.42 10.65
C GLN A 46 15.54 -4.80 12.02
N GLN A 47 15.38 -3.47 12.08
CA GLN A 47 15.07 -2.78 13.34
C GLN A 47 13.80 -3.30 14.02
N GLN A 48 12.77 -3.67 13.25
CA GLN A 48 11.54 -4.25 13.80
C GLN A 48 11.76 -5.67 14.36
N VAL A 49 12.57 -6.48 13.66
CA VAL A 49 12.87 -7.85 14.07
C VAL A 49 13.79 -7.88 15.30
N ASP A 50 14.68 -6.90 15.43
CA ASP A 50 15.61 -6.77 16.56
C ASP A 50 14.90 -6.57 17.91
N PHE A 51 13.67 -6.05 17.92
CA PHE A 51 12.85 -5.98 19.14
C PHE A 51 12.39 -7.36 19.65
N GLY A 52 12.44 -8.40 18.81
CA GLY A 52 11.85 -9.72 19.05
C GLY A 52 10.43 -9.85 18.49
N PRO A 53 9.66 -10.88 18.88
CA PRO A 53 8.26 -11.03 18.47
C PRO A 53 7.36 -9.92 19.03
N ARG A 54 6.64 -9.18 18.17
CA ARG A 54 5.75 -8.06 18.57
C ARG A 54 4.37 -8.56 18.99
N VAL A 55 4.32 -9.53 19.88
CA VAL A 55 3.05 -10.03 20.42
C VAL A 55 2.39 -8.91 21.23
N PRO A 56 1.07 -8.65 21.10
CA PRO A 56 0.37 -7.68 21.93
C PRO A 56 0.68 -7.85 23.42
N ASN A 57 0.58 -6.76 24.20
CA ASN A 57 0.92 -6.70 25.63
C ASN A 57 2.42 -6.91 25.98
N SER A 58 3.26 -7.37 25.04
CA SER A 58 4.69 -7.54 25.26
C SER A 58 5.49 -6.23 25.24
N GLU A 59 6.70 -6.27 25.80
CA GLU A 59 7.65 -5.15 25.74
C GLU A 59 8.11 -4.87 24.31
N ALA A 60 8.36 -5.92 23.51
CA ALA A 60 8.73 -5.81 22.10
C ALA A 60 7.67 -5.07 21.27
N HIS A 61 6.38 -5.30 21.56
CA HIS A 61 5.28 -4.58 20.91
C HIS A 61 5.26 -3.09 21.28
N ARG A 62 5.48 -2.74 22.57
CA ARG A 62 5.59 -1.34 23.00
C ARG A 62 6.79 -0.63 22.38
N GLN A 63 7.93 -1.31 22.27
CA GLN A 63 9.13 -0.77 21.63
C GLN A 63 8.91 -0.53 20.14
N ALA A 64 8.28 -1.48 19.44
CA ALA A 64 7.91 -1.32 18.04
C ALA A 64 6.95 -0.14 17.83
N LEU A 65 5.92 0.01 18.68
CA LEU A 65 5.00 1.14 18.64
C LEU A 65 5.74 2.49 18.74
N ASN A 66 6.62 2.64 19.74
CA ASN A 66 7.43 3.85 19.90
C ASN A 66 8.34 4.09 18.68
N TYR A 67 8.99 3.04 18.17
CA TYR A 67 9.81 3.14 16.97
C TYR A 67 9.03 3.70 15.77
N PHE A 68 7.83 3.17 15.49
CA PHE A 68 7.01 3.65 14.38
C PHE A 68 6.53 5.08 14.58
N GLU A 69 6.08 5.42 15.79
CA GLU A 69 5.70 6.80 16.13
C GLU A 69 6.85 7.76 15.86
N GLN A 70 8.05 7.50 16.38
CA GLN A 70 9.22 8.34 16.16
C GLN A 70 9.62 8.42 14.69
N LYS A 71 9.66 7.28 13.97
CA LYS A 71 10.00 7.28 12.54
C LYS A 71 9.01 8.08 11.72
N PHE A 72 7.72 7.92 11.96
CA PHE A 72 6.73 8.70 11.23
C PHE A 72 6.73 10.17 11.62
N LEU A 73 7.01 10.53 12.87
CA LEU A 73 7.21 11.93 13.25
C LEU A 73 8.37 12.55 12.47
N THR A 74 9.45 11.80 12.20
CA THR A 74 10.57 12.30 11.38
C THR A 74 10.22 12.51 9.90
N TYR A 75 9.20 11.82 9.37
CA TYR A 75 8.83 11.88 7.95
C TYR A 75 7.60 12.74 7.68
N ALA A 76 6.51 12.51 8.39
CA ALA A 76 5.23 13.21 8.21
C ALA A 76 5.15 14.51 9.03
N GLY A 77 5.99 14.67 10.05
CA GLY A 77 5.96 15.79 10.99
C GLY A 77 4.93 15.62 12.11
N SER A 78 5.07 16.41 13.17
CA SER A 78 4.30 16.28 14.42
C SER A 78 2.80 16.49 14.28
N ASN A 79 2.36 17.23 13.24
CA ASN A 79 0.95 17.59 13.06
C ASN A 79 0.17 16.57 12.21
N ALA A 80 0.83 15.50 11.76
CA ALA A 80 0.25 14.52 10.84
C ALA A 80 0.48 13.06 11.26
N VAL A 81 0.93 12.83 12.49
CA VAL A 81 1.02 11.49 13.10
C VAL A 81 -0.02 11.36 14.21
N TYR A 82 -0.80 10.29 14.15
CA TYR A 82 -1.89 10.02 15.09
C TYR A 82 -1.76 8.60 15.62
N ILE A 83 -1.71 8.46 16.94
CA ILE A 83 -1.72 7.17 17.62
C ILE A 83 -3.13 6.93 18.16
N GLN A 84 -3.83 5.96 17.58
CA GLN A 84 -5.14 5.54 18.07
C GLN A 84 -4.95 4.32 18.96
N ARG A 85 -4.96 4.52 20.27
CA ARG A 85 -4.87 3.46 21.29
C ARG A 85 -6.26 2.91 21.59
N PHE A 86 -6.36 1.59 21.72
CA PHE A 86 -7.61 0.91 22.05
C PHE A 86 -7.33 -0.44 22.69
N GLU A 87 -8.33 -0.99 23.35
CA GLU A 87 -8.34 -2.37 23.84
C GLU A 87 -9.24 -3.22 22.94
N ALA A 88 -8.84 -4.47 22.72
CA ALA A 88 -9.65 -5.45 22.01
C ALA A 88 -9.71 -6.76 22.81
N GLU A 89 -10.88 -7.40 22.84
CA GLU A 89 -11.03 -8.72 23.46
C GLU A 89 -10.27 -9.77 22.63
N GLY A 90 -9.22 -10.34 23.21
CA GLY A 90 -8.53 -11.51 22.69
C GLY A 90 -9.18 -12.81 23.18
N TYR A 91 -8.59 -13.96 22.81
CA TYR A 91 -9.15 -15.26 23.18
C TYR A 91 -9.03 -15.56 24.69
N ASP A 92 -7.88 -15.26 25.29
CA ASP A 92 -7.58 -15.52 26.70
C ASP A 92 -7.34 -14.24 27.53
N GLU A 93 -7.20 -13.08 26.87
CA GLU A 93 -6.84 -11.81 27.51
C GLU A 93 -7.37 -10.60 26.73
N SER A 94 -7.46 -9.43 27.39
CA SER A 94 -7.63 -8.14 26.69
C SER A 94 -6.30 -7.71 26.07
N LEU A 95 -6.33 -7.24 24.82
CA LEU A 95 -5.17 -6.82 24.06
C LEU A 95 -5.06 -5.30 24.03
N GLU A 96 -3.96 -4.76 24.55
CA GLU A 96 -3.61 -3.34 24.42
C GLU A 96 -2.99 -3.09 23.04
N LEU A 97 -3.73 -2.41 22.17
CA LEU A 97 -3.39 -2.21 20.77
C LEU A 97 -3.28 -0.72 20.43
N ALA A 98 -2.57 -0.45 19.34
CA ALA A 98 -2.50 0.88 18.77
C ALA A 98 -2.39 0.83 17.25
N ASN A 99 -3.21 1.63 16.57
CA ASN A 99 -2.99 1.98 15.17
C ASN A 99 -2.05 3.20 15.11
N VAL A 100 -1.06 3.14 14.22
CA VAL A 100 -0.11 4.24 13.99
C VAL A 100 -0.40 4.81 12.60
N ILE A 101 -0.89 6.05 12.54
CA ILE A 101 -1.34 6.67 11.30
C ILE A 101 -0.45 7.86 10.99
N ALA A 102 0.21 7.84 9.84
CA ALA A 102 1.01 8.94 9.32
C ALA A 102 0.37 9.46 8.03
N ALA A 103 0.05 10.74 8.00
CA ALA A 103 -0.63 11.37 6.87
C ALA A 103 0.29 12.38 6.16
N PHE A 104 0.17 12.44 4.84
CA PHE A 104 0.80 13.48 4.04
C PHE A 104 -0.28 14.29 3.33
N ASN A 105 0.04 15.56 3.03
CA ASN A 105 -0.84 16.46 2.28
C ASN A 105 -2.27 16.52 2.88
N THR A 106 -2.38 16.78 4.19
CA THR A 106 -3.64 16.70 4.95
C THR A 106 -4.64 17.80 4.61
N THR A 107 -4.22 18.83 3.88
CA THR A 107 -5.07 19.95 3.45
C THR A 107 -5.55 19.83 2.00
N ALA A 108 -5.25 18.71 1.32
CA ALA A 108 -5.70 18.48 -0.04
C ALA A 108 -7.24 18.40 -0.10
N PRO A 109 -7.90 19.16 -1.01
CA PRO A 109 -9.35 19.19 -1.12
C PRO A 109 -9.94 17.96 -1.84
N ASP A 110 -9.09 17.21 -2.56
CA ASP A 110 -9.44 15.96 -3.25
C ASP A 110 -8.72 14.81 -2.53
N ARG A 111 -9.48 14.09 -1.69
CA ARG A 111 -9.09 12.84 -1.03
C ARG A 111 -10.15 11.79 -1.27
#